data_AF-G9X1K1-F1
#
_entry.id   AF-G9X1K1-F1
#
_cell.length_a   1.000
_cell.length_b   1.000
_cell.length_c   1.000
_cell.angle_alpha   90.00
_cell.angle_beta   90.00
_cell.angle_gamma   90.00
#
_symmetry.space_group_name_H-M   'P 1'
#
loop_
_entity.id
_entity.type
_entity.pdbx_description
1 polymer ?
#
loop_
_entity_poly.entity_id
_entity_poly.type
_entity_poly.pdbx_seq_one_letter_code
_entity_poly.pdbx_strand_id
1 'polypeptide(L)'
;MKDDKKPKRYSKWIGFLGFLGFRGLWYFKTHDVSELYYFMYFAWFGHFLLSKINVSITDEMYLENEKNARAFIGILAMFLISILTVLSVLIKDLNLKPFVVAAFVILVLSYSIKLYSLEK
;
A
#
# COMPACT_ATOMS: atom_id res chain seq x y z
N MET A 1 -6.62 24.49 -23.78
CA MET A 1 -6.56 23.11 -24.30
C MET A 1 -6.56 22.19 -23.09
N LYS A 2 -7.72 21.63 -22.74
CA LYS A 2 -7.91 20.86 -21.50
C LYS A 2 -7.41 19.44 -21.79
N ASP A 3 -6.28 19.07 -21.19
CA ASP A 3 -5.73 17.71 -21.29
C ASP A 3 -6.59 16.81 -20.40
N ASP A 4 -7.69 16.29 -20.96
CA ASP A 4 -8.57 15.29 -20.33
C ASP A 4 -7.81 13.97 -20.20
N LYS A 5 -6.86 13.91 -19.26
CA LYS A 5 -6.20 12.66 -18.89
C LYS A 5 -7.23 11.72 -18.28
N LYS A 6 -7.77 10.83 -19.12
CA LYS A 6 -8.69 9.76 -18.72
C LYS A 6 -8.14 9.10 -17.45
N PRO A 7 -8.92 9.01 -16.36
CA PRO A 7 -8.44 8.38 -15.13
C PRO A 7 -7.97 6.96 -15.47
N LYS A 8 -6.73 6.62 -15.08
CA LYS A 8 -6.18 5.27 -15.26
C LYS A 8 -7.14 4.29 -14.58
N ARG A 9 -7.95 3.63 -15.40
CA ARG A 9 -8.95 2.66 -14.95
C ARG A 9 -8.20 1.46 -14.42
N TYR A 10 -7.90 1.44 -13.13
CA TYR A 10 -7.46 0.22 -12.47
C TYR A 10 -8.46 -0.89 -12.81
N SER A 11 -7.92 -1.96 -13.36
CA SER A 11 -8.69 -3.05 -13.91
C SER A 11 -9.44 -3.73 -12.76
N LYS A 12 -10.77 -3.60 -12.70
CA LYS A 12 -11.64 -4.32 -11.75
C LYS A 12 -11.30 -5.82 -11.65
N TRP A 13 -10.76 -6.36 -12.74
CA TRP A 13 -10.28 -7.74 -12.84
C TRP A 13 -9.20 -8.10 -11.82
N ILE A 14 -8.43 -7.14 -11.31
CA ILE A 14 -7.45 -7.39 -10.25
C ILE A 14 -8.13 -7.84 -8.95
N GLY A 15 -9.33 -7.32 -8.65
CA GLY A 15 -10.09 -7.74 -7.47
C GLY A 15 -10.50 -9.22 -7.51
N PHE A 16 -10.66 -9.80 -8.70
CA PHE A 16 -10.95 -11.24 -8.84
C PHE A 16 -9.80 -12.14 -8.39
N LEU A 17 -8.56 -11.64 -8.37
CA LEU A 17 -7.44 -12.40 -7.78
C LEU A 17 -7.69 -12.68 -6.29
N GLY A 18 -8.48 -11.85 -5.61
CA GLY A 18 -8.84 -12.04 -4.22
C GLY A 18 -9.51 -13.38 -3.94
N PHE A 19 -10.23 -13.97 -4.92
CA PHE A 19 -10.86 -15.28 -4.77
C PHE A 19 -9.87 -16.42 -4.46
N LEU A 20 -8.58 -16.26 -4.76
CA LEU A 20 -7.53 -17.19 -4.32
C LEU A 20 -7.43 -17.28 -2.78
N GLY A 21 -7.87 -16.24 -2.07
CA GLY A 21 -7.96 -16.20 -0.61
C GLY A 21 -9.03 -17.11 -0.01
N PHE A 22 -9.95 -17.68 -0.80
CA PHE A 22 -10.88 -18.71 -0.33
C PHE A 22 -10.18 -20.01 0.05
N ARG A 23 -8.90 -20.17 -0.28
CA ARG A 23 -8.05 -21.21 0.29
C ARG A 23 -8.07 -21.20 1.84
N GLY A 24 -8.35 -20.07 2.47
CA GLY A 24 -8.48 -20.01 3.93
C GLY A 24 -9.61 -20.88 4.52
N LEU A 25 -10.59 -21.29 3.72
CA LEU A 25 -11.60 -22.27 4.14
C LEU A 25 -11.00 -23.66 4.42
N TRP A 26 -9.80 -23.94 3.90
CA TRP A 26 -9.09 -25.20 4.15
C TRP A 26 -8.69 -25.37 5.62
N TYR A 27 -8.65 -24.27 6.40
CA TYR A 27 -8.50 -24.29 7.85
C TYR A 27 -9.48 -25.25 8.52
N PHE A 28 -10.75 -25.31 8.09
CA PHE A 28 -11.75 -26.21 8.69
C PHE A 28 -11.43 -27.70 8.47
N LYS A 29 -10.56 -28.02 7.52
CA LYS A 29 -10.10 -29.39 7.24
C LYS A 29 -8.75 -29.67 7.91
N THR A 30 -7.76 -28.79 7.75
CA THR A 30 -6.39 -29.02 8.23
C THR A 30 -6.15 -28.59 9.66
N HIS A 31 -6.98 -27.68 10.21
CA HIS A 31 -6.80 -27.03 11.51
C HIS A 31 -5.47 -26.27 11.66
N ASP A 32 -4.79 -25.97 10.54
CA ASP A 32 -3.56 -25.19 10.53
C ASP A 32 -3.89 -23.69 10.46
N VAL A 33 -3.50 -22.95 11.50
CA VAL A 33 -3.70 -21.51 11.64
C VAL A 33 -3.09 -20.73 10.48
N SER A 34 -2.07 -21.27 9.82
CA SER A 34 -1.43 -20.65 8.65
C SER A 34 -2.41 -20.45 7.48
N GLU A 35 -3.45 -21.28 7.36
CA GLU A 35 -4.46 -21.13 6.32
C GLU A 35 -5.34 -19.89 6.53
N LEU A 36 -5.46 -19.36 7.75
CA LEU A 36 -6.25 -18.15 8.03
C LEU A 36 -5.66 -16.89 7.37
N TYR A 37 -4.35 -16.85 7.08
CA TYR A 37 -3.71 -15.72 6.39
C TYR A 37 -4.29 -15.47 4.99
N TYR A 38 -4.87 -16.49 4.35
CA TYR A 38 -5.53 -16.33 3.05
C TYR A 38 -6.80 -15.45 3.13
N PHE A 39 -7.44 -15.31 4.29
CA PHE A 39 -8.54 -14.36 4.47
C PHE A 39 -8.07 -12.90 4.45
N MET A 40 -6.89 -12.60 5.00
CA MET A 40 -6.28 -11.27 4.85
C MET A 40 -6.00 -10.94 3.38
N TYR A 41 -5.52 -11.93 2.62
CA TYR A 41 -5.35 -11.80 1.17
C TYR A 41 -6.68 -11.51 0.45
N PHE A 42 -7.75 -12.24 0.77
CA PHE A 42 -9.10 -11.99 0.23
C PHE A 42 -9.59 -10.56 0.55
N ALA A 43 -9.43 -10.11 1.79
CA ALA A 43 -9.84 -8.78 2.23
C ALA A 43 -9.09 -7.66 1.47
N TRP A 44 -7.77 -7.82 1.30
CA TRP A 44 -6.95 -6.86 0.55
C TRP A 44 -7.40 -6.72 -0.91
N PHE A 45 -7.58 -7.84 -1.61
CA PHE A 45 -7.98 -7.79 -3.03
C PHE A 45 -9.45 -7.44 -3.23
N GLY A 46 -10.33 -7.78 -2.28
CA GLY A 46 -11.74 -7.38 -2.26
C GLY A 46 -11.92 -5.86 -2.27
N HIS A 47 -10.99 -5.11 -1.68
CA HIS A 47 -10.98 -3.64 -1.73
C HIS A 47 -11.03 -3.10 -3.17
N PHE A 48 -10.37 -3.74 -4.14
CA PHE A 48 -10.36 -3.29 -5.54
C PHE A 48 -11.70 -3.50 -6.27
N LEU A 49 -12.56 -4.42 -5.78
CA LEU A 49 -13.93 -4.56 -6.26
C LEU A 49 -14.84 -3.45 -5.68
N LEU A 50 -14.62 -3.07 -4.42
CA LEU A 50 -15.43 -2.09 -3.70
C LEU A 50 -15.02 -0.62 -3.92
N SER A 51 -13.78 -0.35 -4.38
CA SER A 51 -13.19 1.00 -4.45
C SER A 51 -13.85 2.00 -5.43
N LYS A 52 -14.94 1.63 -6.09
CA LYS A 52 -15.60 2.43 -7.14
C LYS A 52 -16.77 3.31 -6.67
N ILE A 53 -16.97 3.52 -5.38
CA ILE A 53 -18.14 4.30 -4.91
C ILE A 53 -17.89 5.82 -4.91
N ASN A 54 -16.65 6.31 -4.84
CA ASN A 54 -16.38 7.76 -4.86
C ASN A 54 -15.72 8.21 -6.16
N VAL A 55 -16.54 8.67 -7.10
CA VAL A 55 -16.08 9.58 -8.16
C VAL A 55 -16.21 10.99 -7.59
N SER A 56 -15.28 11.38 -6.71
CA SER A 56 -15.05 12.81 -6.49
C SER A 56 -14.28 13.34 -7.70
N ILE A 57 -14.76 14.45 -8.24
CA ILE A 57 -13.98 15.23 -9.20
C ILE A 57 -12.69 15.59 -8.47
N THR A 58 -11.55 15.32 -9.10
CA THR A 58 -10.25 15.61 -8.49
C THR A 58 -10.06 17.12 -8.54
N ASP A 59 -10.29 17.77 -7.40
CA ASP A 59 -10.10 19.21 -7.27
C ASP A 59 -8.61 19.56 -7.41
N GLU A 60 -8.33 20.74 -7.95
CA GLU A 60 -6.96 21.22 -8.17
C GLU A 60 -6.15 21.25 -6.85
N MET A 61 -6.83 21.54 -5.74
CA MET A 61 -6.26 21.48 -4.38
C MET A 61 -5.83 20.05 -3.99
N TYR A 62 -6.58 19.02 -4.39
CA TYR A 62 -6.21 17.64 -4.09
C TYR A 62 -4.91 17.24 -4.79
N LEU A 63 -4.71 17.70 -6.04
CA LEU A 63 -3.47 17.44 -6.79
C LEU A 63 -2.24 18.12 -6.14
N GLU A 64 -2.41 19.33 -5.61
CA GLU A 64 -1.36 20.03 -4.88
C GLU A 64 -1.02 19.34 -3.55
N ASN A 65 -2.04 18.91 -2.81
CA ASN A 65 -1.87 18.13 -1.59
C ASN A 65 -1.17 16.79 -1.84
N GLU A 66 -1.53 16.10 -2.92
CA GLU A 66 -0.88 14.86 -3.34
C GLU A 66 0.60 15.08 -3.68
N LYS A 67 0.94 16.20 -4.33
CA LYS A 67 2.33 16.56 -4.64
C LYS A 67 3.13 16.84 -3.36
N ASN A 68 2.56 17.57 -2.41
CA ASN A 68 3.19 17.87 -1.12
C ASN A 68 3.39 16.60 -0.28
N ALA A 69 2.39 15.71 -0.25
CA ALA A 69 2.51 14.43 0.43
C ALA A 69 3.61 13.53 -0.20
N ARG A 70 3.69 13.48 -1.54
CA ARG A 70 4.75 12.76 -2.26
C ARG A 70 6.15 13.30 -1.99
N ALA A 71 6.32 14.62 -1.95
CA ALA A 71 7.60 15.25 -1.62
C ALA A 71 8.06 14.87 -0.20
N PHE A 72 7.15 14.90 0.77
CA PHE A 72 7.43 14.48 2.15
C PHE A 72 7.88 13.02 2.23
N ILE A 73 7.20 12.12 1.51
CA ILE A 73 7.58 10.69 1.46
C ILE A 73 8.94 10.50 0.80
N GLY A 74 9.25 11.27 -0.25
CA GLY A 74 10.57 11.21 -0.88
C GLY A 74 11.68 11.48 0.12
N ILE A 75 11.50 12.50 0.98
CA ILE A 75 12.45 12.82 2.06
C ILE A 75 12.52 11.69 3.10
N LEU A 76 11.37 11.17 3.55
CA LEU A 76 11.31 10.04 4.49
C LEU A 76 11.97 8.77 3.92
N ALA A 77 11.76 8.48 2.64
CA ALA A 77 12.34 7.32 1.96
C ALA A 77 13.86 7.43 1.90
N MET A 78 14.40 8.60 1.56
CA MET A 78 15.84 8.85 1.60
C MET A 78 16.41 8.61 3.00
N PHE A 79 15.71 9.06 4.05
CA PHE A 79 16.14 8.85 5.43
C PHE A 79 16.12 7.37 5.82
N LEU A 80 15.03 6.64 5.52
CA LEU A 80 14.90 5.21 5.81
C LEU A 80 15.94 4.37 5.06
N ILE A 81 16.19 4.66 3.78
CA ILE A 81 17.21 3.98 2.98
C ILE A 81 18.60 4.24 3.58
N SER A 82 18.88 5.48 3.98
CA SER A 82 20.17 5.82 4.62
C SER A 82 20.38 5.08 5.95
N ILE A 83 19.33 4.93 6.76
CA ILE A 83 19.40 4.12 7.98
C ILE A 83 19.65 2.65 7.67
N LEU A 84 18.92 2.10 6.69
CA LEU A 84 19.06 0.71 6.26
C LEU A 84 20.47 0.41 5.73
N THR A 85 21.06 1.31 4.95
CA THR A 85 22.43 1.14 4.44
C THR A 85 23.46 1.20 5.57
N VAL A 86 23.32 2.13 6.52
CA VAL A 86 24.20 2.20 7.70
C VAL A 86 24.08 0.92 8.55
N LEU A 87 22.87 0.45 8.83
CA LEU A 87 22.65 -0.80 9.58
C LEU A 87 23.25 -2.02 8.87
N SER A 88 23.13 -2.09 7.54
CA SER A 88 23.73 -3.16 6.74
C SER A 88 25.25 -3.18 6.80
N VAL A 89 25.90 -2.02 6.95
CA VAL A 89 27.37 -1.93 7.03
C VAL A 89 27.86 -2.24 8.45
N LEU A 90 27.12 -1.81 9.48
CA LEU A 90 27.49 -2.01 10.88
C LEU A 90 27.31 -3.46 11.36
N ILE A 91 26.29 -4.17 10.84
CA ILE A 91 25.92 -5.51 11.33
C ILE A 91 26.05 -6.51 10.18
N LYS A 92 27.14 -7.30 10.19
CA LYS A 92 27.51 -8.24 9.12
C LYS A 92 26.47 -9.35 8.84
N ASP A 93 25.75 -9.81 9.85
CA ASP A 93 24.79 -10.93 9.72
C ASP A 93 23.32 -10.49 9.86
N LEU A 94 23.04 -9.20 9.65
CA LEU A 94 21.67 -8.69 9.76
C LEU A 94 20.82 -9.15 8.58
N ASN A 95 19.75 -9.90 8.86
CA ASN A 95 18.73 -10.18 7.86
C ASN A 95 17.92 -8.90 7.58
N LEU A 96 18.19 -8.25 6.44
CA LEU A 96 17.56 -6.98 6.05
C LEU A 96 16.11 -7.12 5.58
N LYS A 97 15.67 -8.32 5.20
CA LYS A 97 14.33 -8.58 4.65
C LYS A 97 13.19 -8.00 5.50
N PRO A 98 13.09 -8.27 6.82
CA PRO A 98 12.04 -7.68 7.66
C PRO A 98 12.11 -6.15 7.73
N PHE A 99 13.30 -5.56 7.74
CA PHE A 99 13.47 -4.11 7.83
C PHE A 99 13.05 -3.38 6.55
N VAL A 100 13.30 -3.99 5.38
CA VAL A 100 12.82 -3.46 4.09
C VAL A 100 11.29 -3.48 4.04
N VAL A 101 10.67 -4.57 4.49
CA VAL A 101 9.20 -4.67 4.58
C VAL A 101 8.65 -3.63 5.56
N ALA A 102 9.27 -3.47 6.73
CA ALA A 102 8.87 -2.46 7.70
C ALA A 102 8.99 -1.03 7.14
N ALA A 103 10.09 -0.71 6.45
CA ALA A 103 10.28 0.59 5.80
C ALA A 103 9.19 0.85 4.74
N PHE A 104 8.82 -0.16 3.96
CA PHE A 104 7.73 -0.04 2.99
C PHE A 104 6.38 0.27 3.66
N VAL A 105 6.04 -0.47 4.74
CA VAL A 105 4.81 -0.23 5.52
C VAL A 105 4.80 1.19 6.11
N ILE A 106 5.92 1.64 6.68
CA ILE A 106 6.06 2.99 7.24
C ILE A 106 5.81 4.06 6.17
N LEU A 107 6.36 3.90 4.96
CA LEU A 107 6.17 4.85 3.86
C LEU A 107 4.72 4.94 3.40
N VAL A 108 4.03 3.79 3.28
CA VAL A 108 2.61 3.75 2.87
C VAL A 108 1.69 4.38 3.92
N LEU A 109 1.92 4.08 5.20
CA LEU A 109 1.15 4.67 6.30
C LEU A 109 1.43 6.17 6.41
N SER A 110 2.69 6.58 6.32
CA SER A 110 3.09 7.99 6.38
C SER A 110 2.50 8.80 5.24
N TYR A 111 2.41 8.23 4.02
CA TYR A 111 1.69 8.86 2.92
C TYR A 111 0.22 9.10 3.24
N SER A 112 -0.46 8.06 3.69
CA SER A 112 -1.90 8.08 3.94
C SER A 112 -2.24 9.11 5.01
N ILE A 113 -1.46 9.14 6.10
CA ILE A 113 -1.62 10.11 7.20
C ILE A 113 -1.33 11.53 6.70
N LYS A 114 -0.25 11.74 5.95
CA LYS A 114 0.13 13.07 5.46
C LYS A 114 -0.91 13.62 4.47
N LEU A 115 -1.41 12.78 3.58
CA LEU A 115 -2.44 13.16 2.61
C LEU A 115 -3.74 13.53 3.33
N TYR A 116 -4.21 12.71 4.28
CA TYR A 116 -5.39 13.00 5.08
C TYR A 116 -5.25 14.28 5.91
N SER A 117 -4.05 14.55 6.44
CA SER A 117 -3.77 15.78 7.18
C SER A 117 -3.78 17.04 6.31
N LEU A 118 -3.52 16.93 5.01
CA LEU A 118 -3.53 18.06 4.08
C LEU A 118 -4.92 18.33 3.50
N GLU A 119 -5.82 17.34 3.57
CA GLU A 119 -7.20 17.43 3.09
C GLU A 119 -8.16 18.04 4.14
N LYS A 120 -7.73 18.11 5.41
CA LYS A 120 -8.48 18.71 6.52
C LYS A 120 -8.30 20.23 6.56
#